data_AF-A0A8J4T8R0-F1
#
_entry.id   AF-A0A8J4T8R0-F1
#
_cell.length_a   1.000
_cell.length_b   1.000
_cell.length_c   1.000
_cell.angle_alpha   90.00
_cell.angle_beta   90.00
_cell.angle_gamma   90.00
#
_symmetry.space_group_name_H-M   'P 1'
#
loop_
_entity.id
_entity.type
_entity.pdbx_description
1 polymer ?
#
loop_
_entity_poly.entity_id
_entity_poly.type
_entity_poly.pdbx_seq_one_letter_code
_entity_poly.pdbx_strand_id
1 'polypeptide(L)'
;MTYCKDRRAFLLIDAPPDVRDVPTAVDWKTAGLTVHDTNGAAYFPRLKLPDPTNNFQLRIFAPCGAIAGLYARTDAARGVWKAPAGVEATLAGVQGMVYKLSDPENGALNPLGLNCLRIFPIYGAISWGARTLVGADAEASEWKYVSVRRMALFLEESLYRGTQWVVFEPNDEPLWAQIRLNIGAFMQSLFRQSAFQGKSPREAYFVKCDSETTTQDDINRGVVNILVGFAPLKPAEFVVIKIQQLAGQIET
;
A
#
# COMPACT_ATOMS: atom_id res chain seq x y z
N MET A 1 -8.64 12.93 8.31
CA MET A 1 -8.38 11.49 8.48
C MET A 1 -9.57 10.68 8.95
N THR A 2 -10.50 11.24 9.75
CA THR A 2 -11.74 10.57 10.19
C THR A 2 -12.49 9.90 9.04
N TYR A 3 -12.77 10.63 7.95
CA TYR A 3 -13.41 10.07 6.76
C TYR A 3 -12.67 8.84 6.19
N CYS A 4 -11.34 8.87 6.12
CA CYS A 4 -10.56 7.75 5.60
C CYS A 4 -10.65 6.52 6.49
N LYS A 5 -10.73 6.70 7.82
CA LYS A 5 -10.92 5.59 8.76
C LYS A 5 -12.33 5.01 8.62
N ASP A 6 -13.35 5.86 8.65
CA ASP A 6 -14.75 5.44 8.62
C ASP A 6 -15.13 4.76 7.31
N ARG A 7 -14.55 5.22 6.19
CA ARG A 7 -14.84 4.70 4.84
C ARG A 7 -13.82 3.69 4.35
N ARG A 8 -12.84 3.29 5.19
CA ARG A 8 -11.70 2.44 4.78
C ARG A 8 -11.03 2.95 3.49
N ALA A 9 -10.96 4.27 3.36
CA ALA A 9 -10.40 4.95 2.19
C ALA A 9 -8.92 5.29 2.39
N PHE A 10 -8.18 5.39 1.29
CA PHE A 10 -6.74 5.72 1.28
C PHE A 10 -6.52 7.08 0.63
N LEU A 11 -5.88 8.01 1.36
CA LEU A 11 -5.66 9.38 0.93
C LEU A 11 -4.38 9.53 0.10
N LEU A 12 -4.50 10.11 -1.09
CA LEU A 12 -3.36 10.52 -1.91
C LEU A 12 -3.09 12.00 -1.67
N ILE A 13 -1.89 12.34 -1.21
CA ILE A 13 -1.48 13.71 -0.91
C ILE A 13 -0.45 14.17 -1.93
N ASP A 14 -0.69 15.34 -2.50
CA ASP A 14 0.18 15.96 -3.48
C ASP A 14 1.07 17.01 -2.81
N ALA A 15 2.34 17.07 -3.25
CA ALA A 15 3.17 18.23 -2.95
C ALA A 15 2.48 19.53 -3.45
N PRO A 16 2.43 20.58 -2.63
CA PRO A 16 1.81 21.86 -3.02
C PRO A 16 2.63 22.56 -4.13
N PRO A 17 2.06 23.56 -4.83
CA PRO A 17 2.66 24.14 -6.04
C PRO A 17 4.01 24.86 -5.83
N ASP A 18 4.31 25.24 -4.59
CA ASP A 18 5.52 25.89 -4.11
C ASP A 18 6.64 24.90 -3.79
N VAL A 19 6.33 23.62 -3.61
CA VAL A 19 7.31 22.55 -3.43
C VAL A 19 7.84 22.10 -4.79
N ARG A 20 9.03 22.58 -5.16
CA ARG A 20 9.56 22.51 -6.53
C ARG A 20 10.93 21.86 -6.63
N ASP A 21 11.59 21.60 -5.51
CA ASP A 21 12.93 21.01 -5.41
C ASP A 21 13.05 20.18 -4.13
N VAL A 22 14.23 19.60 -3.91
CA VAL A 22 14.47 18.71 -2.77
C VAL A 22 14.40 19.44 -1.42
N PRO A 23 15.03 20.61 -1.21
CA PRO A 23 14.91 21.34 0.05
C PRO A 23 13.46 21.65 0.41
N THR A 24 12.68 22.21 -0.52
CA THR A 24 11.26 22.52 -0.27
C THR A 24 10.44 21.25 -0.04
N ALA A 25 10.79 20.12 -0.66
CA ALA A 25 10.12 18.84 -0.42
C ALA A 25 10.44 18.25 0.95
N VAL A 26 11.68 18.39 1.44
CA VAL A 26 12.07 18.01 2.80
C VAL A 26 11.34 18.87 3.83
N ASP A 27 11.34 20.20 3.66
CA ASP A 27 10.66 21.13 4.57
C ASP A 27 9.16 20.86 4.60
N TRP A 28 8.56 20.63 3.43
CA TRP A 28 7.15 20.24 3.37
C TRP A 28 6.89 18.91 4.06
N LYS A 29 7.69 17.86 3.82
CA LYS A 29 7.42 16.55 4.42
C LYS A 29 7.63 16.54 5.94
N THR A 30 8.57 17.33 6.45
CA THR A 30 8.95 17.33 7.88
C THR A 30 8.16 18.34 8.71
N ALA A 31 7.84 19.51 8.17
CA ALA A 31 7.17 20.59 8.90
C ALA A 31 5.83 21.03 8.27
N GLY A 32 5.71 20.99 6.94
CA GLY A 32 4.53 21.50 6.23
C GLY A 32 3.34 20.53 6.17
N LEU A 33 3.59 19.22 6.13
CA LEU A 33 2.58 18.18 6.02
C LEU A 33 2.07 17.79 7.41
N THR A 34 0.93 18.34 7.80
CA THR A 34 0.34 18.13 9.13
C THR A 34 -0.41 16.81 9.27
N VAL A 35 -0.68 16.11 8.16
CA VAL A 35 -1.41 14.84 8.17
C VAL A 35 -0.43 13.69 8.34
N HIS A 36 -0.63 12.91 9.40
CA HIS A 36 0.16 11.72 9.74
C HIS A 36 -0.77 10.57 10.11
N ASP A 37 -0.88 9.57 9.23
CA ASP A 37 -1.80 8.44 9.40
C ASP A 37 -1.43 7.28 8.46
N THR A 38 -1.82 6.04 8.82
CA THR A 38 -1.55 4.85 8.01
C THR A 38 -2.30 4.87 6.67
N ASN A 39 -3.48 5.49 6.62
CA ASN A 39 -4.36 5.52 5.45
C ASN A 39 -4.03 6.65 4.47
N GLY A 40 -2.75 6.93 4.23
CA GLY A 40 -2.37 7.89 3.21
C GLY A 40 -0.93 7.74 2.71
N ALA A 41 -0.65 8.40 1.59
CA ALA A 41 0.68 8.50 1.01
C ALA A 41 0.88 9.87 0.34
N ALA A 42 2.08 10.41 0.45
CA ALA A 42 2.47 11.69 -0.15
C ALA A 42 3.33 11.46 -1.40
N TYR A 43 3.13 12.30 -2.43
CA TYR A 43 3.80 12.19 -3.73
C TYR A 43 4.45 13.50 -4.17
N PHE A 44 5.67 13.39 -4.66
CA PHE A 44 6.49 14.47 -5.20
C PHE A 44 7.29 13.97 -6.41
N PRO A 45 7.58 14.77 -7.44
CA PRO A 45 7.11 16.12 -7.70
C PRO A 45 5.78 16.16 -8.46
N ARG A 46 5.29 17.37 -8.72
CA ARG A 46 4.16 17.60 -9.65
C ARG A 46 4.51 17.23 -11.09
N LEU A 47 3.49 16.88 -11.86
CA LEU A 47 3.60 16.31 -13.20
C LEU A 47 3.36 17.36 -14.27
N LYS A 48 3.93 17.17 -15.45
CA LYS A 48 3.63 17.93 -16.66
C LYS A 48 2.90 17.02 -17.66
N LEU A 49 1.65 17.36 -17.99
CA LEU A 49 0.79 16.60 -18.92
C LEU A 49 0.13 17.54 -19.95
N PRO A 50 -0.18 17.06 -21.16
CA PRO A 50 -0.98 17.82 -22.12
C PRO A 50 -2.42 17.96 -21.60
N ASP A 51 -2.93 19.20 -21.58
CA ASP A 51 -4.28 19.49 -21.11
C ASP A 51 -5.29 19.41 -22.27
N PRO A 52 -6.17 18.39 -22.31
CA PRO A 52 -7.15 18.24 -23.39
C PRO A 52 -8.18 19.38 -23.43
N THR A 53 -8.34 20.13 -22.33
CA THR A 53 -9.25 21.29 -22.26
C THR A 53 -8.58 22.59 -22.70
N ASN A 54 -7.27 22.57 -22.94
CA ASN A 54 -6.47 23.73 -23.33
C ASN A 54 -5.55 23.39 -24.51
N ASN A 55 -6.13 22.91 -25.61
CA ASN A 55 -5.43 22.62 -26.87
C ASN A 55 -4.18 21.73 -26.71
N PHE A 56 -4.24 20.76 -25.77
CA PHE A 56 -3.14 19.85 -25.43
C PHE A 56 -1.83 20.55 -25.02
N GLN A 57 -1.91 21.81 -24.57
CA GLN A 57 -0.76 22.53 -24.04
C GLN A 57 -0.25 21.85 -22.77
N LEU A 58 1.06 21.79 -22.61
CA LEU A 58 1.70 21.17 -21.46
C LEU A 58 1.47 22.03 -20.21
N ARG A 59 0.79 21.47 -19.21
CA ARG A 59 0.51 22.14 -17.92
C ARG A 59 0.98 21.32 -16.74
N ILE A 60 1.11 22.00 -15.60
CA ILE A 60 1.47 21.37 -14.32
C ILE A 60 0.20 20.86 -13.65
N PHE A 61 0.20 19.58 -13.30
CA PHE A 61 -0.88 18.92 -12.57
C PHE A 61 -0.38 18.31 -11.27
N ALA A 62 -1.28 18.20 -10.31
CA ALA A 62 -1.05 17.44 -9.11
C ALA A 62 -1.03 15.92 -9.44
N PRO A 63 -0.15 15.11 -8.80
CA PRO A 63 0.03 13.71 -9.18
C PRO A 63 -1.12 12.77 -8.80
N CYS A 64 -1.98 13.11 -7.84
CA CYS A 64 -2.99 12.21 -7.28
C CYS A 64 -3.86 11.50 -8.34
N GLY A 65 -4.27 12.19 -9.40
CA GLY A 65 -5.07 11.59 -10.48
C GLY A 65 -4.30 10.49 -11.24
N ALA A 66 -3.04 10.76 -11.59
CA ALA A 66 -2.18 9.78 -12.25
C ALA A 66 -1.86 8.60 -11.32
N ILE A 67 -1.66 8.86 -10.03
CA ILE A 67 -1.41 7.83 -9.02
C ILE A 67 -2.65 6.98 -8.75
N ALA A 68 -3.84 7.57 -8.70
CA ALA A 68 -5.08 6.82 -8.57
C ALA A 68 -5.30 5.87 -9.78
N GLY A 69 -5.02 6.37 -11.00
CA GLY A 69 -5.06 5.54 -12.21
C GLY A 69 -4.01 4.42 -12.21
N LEU A 70 -2.80 4.70 -11.70
CA LEU A 70 -1.76 3.71 -11.50
C LEU A 70 -2.19 2.63 -10.50
N TYR A 71 -2.76 3.01 -9.35
CA TYR A 71 -3.27 2.08 -8.34
C TYR A 71 -4.32 1.16 -8.95
N ALA A 72 -5.34 1.72 -9.61
CA ALA A 72 -6.39 0.93 -10.25
C ALA A 72 -5.82 -0.08 -11.27
N ARG A 73 -4.86 0.35 -12.09
CA ARG A 73 -4.22 -0.54 -13.08
C ARG A 73 -3.37 -1.63 -12.43
N THR A 74 -2.58 -1.29 -11.41
CA THR A 74 -1.77 -2.27 -10.67
C THR A 74 -2.65 -3.29 -9.98
N ASP A 75 -3.71 -2.86 -9.31
CA ASP A 75 -4.63 -3.75 -8.60
C ASP A 75 -5.33 -4.71 -9.57
N ALA A 76 -5.83 -4.19 -10.70
CA ALA A 76 -6.52 -5.01 -11.70
C ALA A 76 -5.59 -6.05 -12.36
N ALA A 77 -4.31 -5.70 -12.59
CA ALA A 77 -3.37 -6.57 -13.28
C ALA A 77 -2.62 -7.53 -12.35
N ARG A 78 -2.36 -7.13 -11.11
CA ARG A 78 -1.41 -7.81 -10.21
C ARG A 78 -1.91 -7.98 -8.77
N GLY A 79 -3.11 -7.48 -8.46
CA GLY A 79 -3.70 -7.50 -7.12
C GLY A 79 -3.23 -6.35 -6.24
N VAL A 80 -4.05 -6.02 -5.24
CA VAL A 80 -3.85 -4.89 -4.30
C VAL A 80 -2.56 -5.03 -3.48
N TRP A 81 -2.07 -6.26 -3.30
CA TRP A 81 -0.83 -6.58 -2.59
C TRP A 81 0.43 -6.22 -3.37
N LYS A 82 0.35 -5.92 -4.68
CA LYS A 82 1.50 -5.46 -5.46
C LYS A 82 1.74 -3.97 -5.22
N ALA A 83 2.97 -3.61 -4.81
CA ALA A 83 3.36 -2.21 -4.68
C ALA A 83 3.22 -1.46 -6.03
N PRO A 84 2.54 -0.30 -6.06
CA PRO A 84 2.40 0.56 -7.25
C PRO A 84 3.65 1.45 -7.43
N ALA A 85 4.82 0.82 -7.43
CA ALA A 85 6.11 1.44 -7.61
C ALA A 85 7.09 0.52 -8.36
N GLY A 86 8.13 1.10 -8.92
CA GLY A 86 9.17 0.42 -9.70
C GLY A 86 8.98 0.57 -11.21
N VAL A 87 9.74 -0.20 -11.98
CA VAL A 87 9.82 -0.05 -13.45
C VAL A 87 8.49 -0.31 -14.18
N GLU A 88 7.60 -1.11 -13.59
CA GLU A 88 6.26 -1.40 -14.14
C GLU A 88 5.23 -0.32 -13.78
N ALA A 89 5.55 0.60 -12.86
CA ALA A 89 4.62 1.58 -12.30
C ALA A 89 4.58 2.87 -13.14
N THR A 90 4.30 2.72 -14.44
CA THR A 90 4.32 3.81 -15.42
C THR A 90 3.19 4.84 -15.20
N LEU A 91 3.48 6.11 -15.45
CA LEU A 91 2.51 7.20 -15.37
C LEU A 91 2.09 7.60 -16.79
N ALA A 92 0.98 7.04 -17.25
CA ALA A 92 0.49 7.24 -18.62
C ALA A 92 0.22 8.73 -18.91
N GLY A 93 0.65 9.20 -20.08
CA GLY A 93 0.43 10.58 -20.54
C GLY A 93 1.34 11.64 -19.89
N VAL A 94 2.17 11.26 -18.90
CA VAL A 94 3.14 12.18 -18.29
C VAL A 94 4.31 12.41 -19.24
N GLN A 95 4.50 13.67 -19.65
CA GLN A 95 5.59 14.07 -20.55
C GLN A 95 6.76 14.71 -19.80
N GLY A 96 6.56 15.13 -18.55
CA GLY A 96 7.59 15.75 -17.75
C GLY A 96 7.21 15.84 -16.28
N MET A 97 8.14 16.35 -15.49
CA MET A 97 7.95 16.64 -14.07
C MET A 97 8.43 18.06 -13.79
N VAL A 98 7.94 18.66 -12.70
CA VAL A 98 8.43 19.97 -12.25
C VAL A 98 9.89 19.90 -11.84
N TYR A 99 10.27 18.82 -11.16
CA TYR A 99 11.65 18.53 -10.74
C TYR A 99 12.10 17.19 -11.30
N LYS A 100 13.38 17.04 -11.66
CA LYS A 100 13.96 15.76 -12.10
C LYS A 100 14.92 15.26 -11.03
N LEU A 101 14.48 14.27 -10.26
CA LEU A 101 15.26 13.68 -9.17
C LEU A 101 16.40 12.78 -9.67
N SER A 102 17.59 13.02 -9.14
CA SER A 102 18.72 12.09 -9.15
C SER A 102 18.58 10.99 -8.09
N ASP A 103 19.43 9.97 -8.15
CA ASP A 103 19.41 8.87 -7.17
C ASP A 103 19.74 9.32 -5.75
N PRO A 104 20.77 10.18 -5.51
CA PRO A 104 21.06 10.69 -4.17
C PRO A 104 19.90 11.51 -3.58
N GLU A 105 19.25 12.34 -4.40
CA GLU A 105 18.11 13.15 -3.97
C GLU A 105 16.90 12.30 -3.59
N ASN A 106 16.59 11.28 -4.41
CA ASN A 106 15.59 10.27 -4.06
C ASN A 106 15.96 9.55 -2.76
N GLY A 107 17.24 9.23 -2.57
CA GLY A 107 17.77 8.63 -1.34
C GLY A 107 17.61 9.49 -0.09
N ALA A 108 17.55 10.82 -0.23
CA ALA A 108 17.27 11.73 0.88
C ALA A 108 15.78 11.82 1.23
N LEU A 109 14.89 11.74 0.23
CA LEU A 109 13.43 11.86 0.42
C LEU A 109 12.77 10.54 0.83
N ASN A 110 13.30 9.41 0.37
CA ASN A 110 12.70 8.10 0.65
C ASN A 110 12.64 7.79 2.15
N PRO A 111 13.69 8.01 2.97
CA PRO A 111 13.65 7.82 4.42
C PRO A 111 12.59 8.66 5.15
N LEU A 112 12.11 9.75 4.55
CA LEU A 112 11.05 10.59 5.11
C LEU A 112 9.64 10.05 4.80
N GLY A 113 9.53 8.96 4.02
CA GLY A 113 8.25 8.42 3.55
C GLY A 113 7.61 9.26 2.43
N LEU A 114 8.39 10.06 1.70
CA LEU A 114 7.91 10.82 0.55
C LEU A 114 8.13 10.02 -0.75
N ASN A 115 7.04 9.67 -1.43
CA ASN A 115 7.11 8.87 -2.65
C ASN A 115 7.51 9.72 -3.84
N CYS A 116 8.64 9.38 -4.43
CA CYS A 116 9.21 10.10 -5.54
C CYS A 116 8.69 9.59 -6.88
N LEU A 117 8.31 10.51 -7.77
CA LEU A 117 8.01 10.24 -9.17
C LEU A 117 9.24 10.61 -9.98
N ARG A 118 9.64 9.73 -10.91
CA ARG A 118 10.89 9.89 -11.66
C ARG A 118 10.71 9.60 -13.13
N ILE A 119 11.60 10.17 -13.95
CA ILE A 119 11.68 9.87 -15.38
C ILE A 119 13.01 9.21 -15.66
N PHE A 120 12.97 7.98 -16.14
CA PHE A 120 14.13 7.24 -16.61
C PHE A 120 14.15 7.20 -18.14
N PRO A 121 15.33 7.20 -18.79
CA PRO A 121 15.42 7.14 -20.25
C PRO A 121 14.69 5.95 -20.89
N ILE A 122 14.73 4.78 -20.25
CA ILE A 122 14.16 3.53 -20.80
C ILE A 122 12.69 3.35 -20.38
N TYR A 123 12.37 3.64 -19.12
CA TYR A 123 11.05 3.34 -18.54
C TYR A 123 10.06 4.50 -18.62
N GLY A 124 10.53 5.70 -18.99
CA GLY A 124 9.71 6.91 -18.99
C GLY A 124 9.37 7.37 -17.57
N ALA A 125 8.22 8.04 -17.42
CA ALA A 125 7.72 8.52 -16.14
C ALA A 125 7.13 7.38 -15.31
N ILE A 126 7.64 7.17 -14.10
CA ILE A 126 7.24 6.08 -13.20
C ILE A 126 7.11 6.56 -11.75
N SER A 127 6.29 5.86 -10.99
CA SER A 127 6.26 5.95 -9.53
C SER A 127 7.41 5.13 -8.93
N TRP A 128 8.26 5.77 -8.13
CA TRP A 128 9.48 5.17 -7.57
C TRP A 128 9.46 5.08 -6.03
N GLY A 129 8.27 5.16 -5.43
CA GLY A 129 8.07 4.98 -3.99
C GLY A 129 6.69 4.44 -3.66
N ALA A 130 6.60 3.63 -2.59
CA ALA A 130 5.36 3.02 -2.12
C ALA A 130 5.25 3.03 -0.58
N ARG A 131 5.74 4.08 0.07
CA ARG A 131 5.66 4.30 1.52
C ARG A 131 4.40 5.10 1.90
N THR A 132 3.81 4.78 3.05
CA THR A 132 2.70 5.55 3.63
C THR A 132 3.21 6.80 4.36
N LEU A 133 2.32 7.63 4.91
CA LEU A 133 2.72 8.81 5.70
C LEU A 133 3.47 8.45 6.97
N VAL A 134 3.24 7.23 7.50
CA VAL A 134 3.95 6.62 8.63
C VAL A 134 5.10 5.70 8.19
N GLY A 135 5.50 5.83 6.92
CA GLY A 135 6.51 4.97 6.29
C GLY A 135 7.93 5.51 6.37
N ALA A 136 8.17 6.55 7.17
CA ALA A 136 9.51 7.07 7.41
C ALA A 136 10.38 6.00 8.09
N ASP A 137 11.68 5.94 7.76
CA ASP A 137 12.58 4.91 8.30
C ASP A 137 12.80 5.04 9.82
N ALA A 138 12.66 6.27 10.35
CA ALA A 138 12.69 6.52 11.78
C ALA A 138 11.44 5.98 12.51
N GLU A 139 10.36 5.67 11.77
CA GLU A 139 9.13 5.11 12.31
C GLU A 139 9.11 3.60 12.10
N ALA A 140 9.13 2.84 13.19
CA ALA A 140 9.02 1.37 13.16
C ALA A 140 7.55 0.93 12.95
N SER A 141 6.91 1.39 11.88
CA SER A 141 5.51 1.10 11.57
C SER A 141 5.36 -0.19 10.76
N GLU A 142 4.47 -1.08 11.22
CA GLU A 142 4.06 -2.26 10.44
C GLU A 142 3.30 -1.87 9.15
N TRP A 143 2.75 -0.66 9.11
CA TRP A 143 1.99 -0.08 8.01
C TRP A 143 2.84 0.81 7.09
N LYS A 144 4.15 0.61 7.07
CA LYS A 144 5.10 1.38 6.28
C LYS A 144 4.78 1.45 4.79
N TYR A 145 4.22 0.38 4.23
CA TYR A 145 4.02 0.26 2.78
C TYR A 145 2.57 0.42 2.34
N VAL A 146 2.39 1.16 1.25
CA VAL A 146 1.11 1.39 0.58
C VAL A 146 0.42 0.07 0.24
N SER A 147 1.13 -0.90 -0.37
CA SER A 147 0.53 -2.19 -0.73
C SER A 147 0.04 -2.96 0.49
N VAL A 148 0.79 -2.94 1.59
CA VAL A 148 0.44 -3.62 2.83
C VAL A 148 -0.81 -2.99 3.45
N ARG A 149 -0.84 -1.65 3.56
CA ARG A 149 -2.02 -0.99 4.15
C ARG A 149 -3.26 -1.08 3.26
N ARG A 150 -3.10 -0.92 1.94
CA ARG A 150 -4.22 -1.07 1.00
C ARG A 150 -4.75 -2.50 0.97
N MET A 151 -3.89 -3.51 1.13
CA MET A 151 -4.33 -4.90 1.28
C MET A 151 -5.18 -5.07 2.55
N ALA A 152 -4.77 -4.49 3.68
CA ALA A 152 -5.58 -4.54 4.90
C ALA A 152 -6.93 -3.84 4.73
N LEU A 153 -6.97 -2.63 4.14
CA LEU A 153 -8.22 -1.93 3.84
C LEU A 153 -9.14 -2.73 2.92
N PHE A 154 -8.58 -3.39 1.91
CA PHE A 154 -9.31 -4.29 1.02
C PHE A 154 -9.92 -5.47 1.79
N LEU A 155 -9.15 -6.14 2.66
CA LEU A 155 -9.67 -7.21 3.52
C LEU A 155 -10.76 -6.70 4.46
N GLU A 156 -10.53 -5.60 5.17
CA GLU A 156 -11.49 -5.00 6.10
C GLU A 156 -12.84 -4.70 5.39
N GLU A 157 -12.82 -4.09 4.21
CA GLU A 157 -14.03 -3.77 3.44
C GLU A 157 -14.72 -5.01 2.86
N SER A 158 -13.94 -5.95 2.29
CA SER A 158 -14.49 -7.19 1.71
C SER A 158 -15.13 -8.07 2.77
N LEU A 159 -14.49 -8.22 3.93
CA LEU A 159 -15.03 -9.01 5.04
C LEU A 159 -16.27 -8.34 5.62
N TYR A 160 -16.22 -7.03 5.88
CA TYR A 160 -17.37 -6.29 6.40
C TYR A 160 -18.63 -6.46 5.53
N ARG A 161 -18.48 -6.35 4.20
CA ARG A 161 -19.59 -6.56 3.25
C ARG A 161 -19.99 -8.04 3.17
N GLY A 162 -19.01 -8.93 3.14
CA GLY A 162 -19.22 -10.37 3.00
C GLY A 162 -19.90 -11.02 4.21
N THR A 163 -19.82 -10.41 5.39
CA THR A 163 -20.42 -10.92 6.64
C THR A 163 -21.73 -10.23 7.03
N GLN A 164 -22.34 -9.41 6.17
CA GLN A 164 -23.60 -8.72 6.51
C GLN A 164 -24.76 -9.68 6.81
N TRP A 165 -24.74 -10.89 6.24
CA TRP A 165 -25.76 -11.92 6.46
C TRP A 165 -25.75 -12.49 7.88
N VAL A 166 -24.67 -12.30 8.65
CA VAL A 166 -24.53 -12.80 10.03
C VAL A 166 -25.47 -12.07 11.00
N VAL A 167 -25.88 -10.85 10.65
CA VAL A 167 -26.72 -10.02 11.52
C VAL A 167 -28.08 -10.68 11.69
N PHE A 168 -28.53 -10.84 12.94
CA PHE A 168 -29.77 -11.51 13.35
C PHE A 168 -29.80 -13.04 13.23
N GLU A 169 -28.69 -13.69 12.89
CA GLU A 169 -28.60 -15.15 12.97
C GLU A 169 -28.40 -15.64 14.43
N PRO A 170 -28.82 -16.88 14.77
CA PRO A 170 -28.59 -17.46 16.09
C PRO A 170 -27.09 -17.54 16.42
N ASN A 171 -26.67 -16.84 17.48
CA ASN A 171 -25.25 -16.72 17.88
C ASN A 171 -24.76 -17.94 18.66
N ASP A 172 -24.44 -19.00 17.92
CA ASP A 172 -23.87 -20.25 18.45
C ASP A 172 -22.95 -20.92 17.42
N GLU A 173 -22.30 -22.03 17.79
CA GLU A 173 -21.31 -22.76 16.99
C GLU A 173 -21.73 -23.02 15.53
N PRO A 174 -23.00 -23.36 15.18
CA PRO A 174 -23.40 -23.51 13.78
C PRO A 174 -23.18 -22.24 12.93
N LEU A 175 -23.46 -21.05 13.47
CA LEU A 175 -23.19 -19.78 12.80
C LEU A 175 -21.69 -19.53 12.68
N TRP A 176 -20.95 -19.76 13.77
CA TRP A 176 -19.50 -19.55 13.79
C TRP A 176 -18.78 -20.45 12.78
N ALA A 177 -19.21 -21.70 12.63
CA ALA A 177 -18.69 -22.62 11.62
C ALA A 177 -18.93 -22.12 10.20
N GLN A 178 -20.11 -21.57 9.90
CA GLN A 178 -20.42 -20.99 8.60
C GLN A 178 -19.57 -19.76 8.31
N ILE A 179 -19.36 -18.89 9.30
CA ILE A 179 -18.48 -17.72 9.20
C ILE A 179 -17.05 -18.16 8.87
N ARG A 180 -16.50 -19.12 9.63
CA ARG A 180 -15.14 -19.63 9.40
C ARG A 180 -15.00 -20.24 8.00
N LEU A 181 -16.00 -20.96 7.51
CA LEU A 181 -16.01 -21.56 6.18
C LEU A 181 -16.05 -20.49 5.07
N ASN A 182 -16.93 -19.49 5.19
CA ASN A 182 -17.07 -18.43 4.21
C ASN A 182 -15.81 -17.56 4.10
N ILE A 183 -15.35 -17.02 5.23
CA ILE A 183 -14.14 -16.19 5.28
C ILE A 183 -12.91 -17.02 4.91
N GLY A 184 -12.83 -18.26 5.39
CA GLY A 184 -11.74 -19.19 5.05
C GLY A 184 -11.62 -19.44 3.55
N ALA A 185 -12.75 -19.60 2.84
CA ALA A 185 -12.76 -19.77 1.39
C ALA A 185 -12.28 -18.50 0.65
N PHE A 186 -12.69 -17.31 1.11
CA PHE A 186 -12.21 -16.04 0.56
C PHE A 186 -10.70 -15.87 0.75
N MET A 187 -10.20 -16.06 1.96
CA MET A 187 -8.77 -15.98 2.26
C MET A 187 -7.96 -17.03 1.49
N GLN A 188 -8.49 -18.24 1.31
CA GLN A 188 -7.86 -19.28 0.50
C GLN A 188 -7.75 -18.87 -0.98
N SER A 189 -8.77 -18.19 -1.53
CA SER A 189 -8.72 -17.67 -2.89
C SER A 189 -7.57 -16.66 -3.07
N LEU A 190 -7.40 -15.75 -2.11
CA LEU A 190 -6.29 -14.78 -2.10
C LEU A 190 -4.93 -15.47 -1.96
N PHE A 191 -4.83 -16.49 -1.10
CA PHE A 191 -3.61 -17.29 -0.96
C PHE A 191 -3.22 -17.96 -2.29
N ARG A 192 -4.18 -18.55 -3.01
CA ARG A 192 -3.93 -19.17 -4.33
C ARG A 192 -3.48 -18.16 -5.39
N GLN A 193 -3.82 -16.89 -5.22
CA GLN A 193 -3.35 -15.78 -6.05
C GLN A 193 -1.99 -15.23 -5.60
N SER A 194 -1.33 -15.89 -4.63
CA SER A 194 -0.09 -15.43 -4.02
C SER A 194 -0.20 -14.03 -3.41
N ALA A 195 -1.33 -13.71 -2.78
CA ALA A 195 -1.53 -12.42 -2.10
C ALA A 195 -0.85 -12.31 -0.74
N PHE A 196 -0.48 -13.45 -0.15
CA PHE A 196 0.10 -13.55 1.18
C PHE A 196 1.49 -14.17 1.14
N GLN A 197 2.29 -13.84 2.14
CA GLN A 197 3.55 -14.52 2.41
C GLN A 197 3.27 -15.89 3.08
N GLY A 198 4.08 -16.90 2.77
CA GLY A 198 3.99 -18.23 3.39
C GLY A 198 3.86 -19.33 2.35
N LYS A 199 4.34 -20.53 2.69
CA LYS A 199 4.27 -21.71 1.79
C LYS A 199 2.98 -22.50 1.97
N SER A 200 2.30 -22.32 3.10
CA SER A 200 1.06 -23.00 3.43
C SER A 200 -0.01 -21.99 3.89
N PRO A 201 -1.32 -22.32 3.75
CA PRO A 201 -2.40 -21.46 4.23
C PRO A 201 -2.24 -21.08 5.71
N ARG A 202 -1.77 -22.00 6.56
CA ARG A 202 -1.59 -21.77 8.00
C ARG A 202 -0.49 -20.77 8.34
N GLU A 203 0.53 -20.63 7.48
CA GLU A 203 1.54 -19.57 7.59
C GLU A 203 1.02 -18.24 7.05
N ALA A 204 0.12 -18.29 6.08
CA ALA A 204 -0.32 -17.14 5.31
C ALA A 204 -1.49 -16.37 5.92
N TYR A 205 -2.43 -17.07 6.54
CA TYR A 205 -3.59 -16.46 7.18
C TYR A 205 -4.20 -17.38 8.23
N PHE A 206 -5.03 -16.79 9.09
CA PHE A 206 -5.93 -17.56 9.96
C PHE A 206 -7.29 -16.86 10.09
N VAL A 207 -8.31 -17.65 10.37
CA VAL A 207 -9.67 -17.20 10.63
C VAL A 207 -10.14 -17.92 11.88
N LYS A 208 -10.54 -17.16 12.89
CA LYS A 208 -11.02 -17.70 14.15
C LYS A 208 -12.32 -17.01 14.54
N CYS A 209 -13.31 -17.82 14.88
CA CYS A 209 -14.62 -17.39 15.34
C CYS A 209 -15.15 -18.58 16.12
N ASP A 210 -15.01 -18.60 17.44
CA ASP A 210 -15.35 -19.72 18.31
C ASP A 210 -15.56 -19.19 19.74
N SER A 211 -15.74 -20.09 20.71
CA SER A 211 -15.90 -19.73 22.11
C SER A 211 -14.65 -19.08 22.74
N GLU A 212 -13.48 -19.19 22.11
CA GLU A 212 -12.27 -18.48 22.56
C GLU A 212 -12.25 -17.03 22.07
N THR A 213 -12.96 -16.70 20.98
CA THR A 213 -13.11 -15.31 20.51
C THR A 213 -14.42 -14.67 20.99
N THR A 214 -15.49 -15.44 21.14
CA THR A 214 -16.83 -14.96 21.52
C THR A 214 -17.24 -15.58 22.84
N THR A 215 -17.20 -14.79 23.92
CA THR A 215 -17.54 -15.23 25.27
C THR A 215 -19.06 -15.29 25.48
N GLN A 216 -19.51 -15.93 26.57
CA GLN A 216 -20.95 -15.93 26.92
C GLN A 216 -21.49 -14.51 27.12
N ASP A 217 -20.68 -13.58 27.64
CA ASP A 217 -21.06 -12.17 27.80
C ASP A 217 -21.19 -11.45 26.44
N ASP A 218 -20.40 -11.84 25.44
CA ASP A 218 -20.56 -11.34 24.07
C ASP A 218 -21.87 -11.85 23.46
N ILE A 219 -22.16 -13.15 23.62
CA ILE A 219 -23.42 -13.76 23.16
C ILE A 219 -24.62 -13.06 23.78
N ASN A 220 -24.60 -12.84 25.11
CA ASN A 220 -25.66 -12.14 25.83
C ASN A 220 -25.87 -10.69 25.35
N ARG A 221 -24.84 -10.05 24.78
CA ARG A 221 -24.89 -8.72 24.16
C ARG A 221 -25.19 -8.74 22.66
N GLY A 222 -25.37 -9.92 22.06
CA GLY A 222 -25.57 -10.07 20.62
C GLY A 222 -24.31 -9.80 19.79
N VAL A 223 -23.12 -9.96 20.36
CA VAL A 223 -21.84 -9.72 19.70
C VAL A 223 -21.23 -11.05 19.24
N VAL A 224 -20.73 -11.07 18.00
CA VAL A 224 -19.91 -12.16 17.44
C VAL A 224 -18.52 -11.59 17.13
N ASN A 225 -17.47 -12.21 17.68
CA ASN A 225 -16.10 -11.76 17.48
C ASN A 225 -15.38 -12.66 16.48
N ILE A 226 -15.02 -12.09 15.33
CA ILE A 226 -14.28 -12.75 14.26
C ILE A 226 -12.86 -12.19 14.26
N LEU A 227 -11.87 -13.06 14.48
CA LEU A 227 -10.46 -12.71 14.41
C LEU A 227 -9.86 -13.24 13.10
N VAL A 228 -9.36 -12.32 12.27
CA VAL A 228 -8.69 -12.65 11.01
C VAL A 228 -7.28 -12.09 11.04
N GLY A 229 -6.30 -12.92 10.74
CA GLY A 229 -4.91 -12.50 10.54
C GLY A 229 -4.39 -12.92 9.18
N PHE A 230 -3.42 -12.17 8.65
CA PHE A 230 -2.78 -12.46 7.38
C PHE A 230 -1.30 -12.05 7.40
N ALA A 231 -0.48 -12.71 6.60
CA ALA A 231 0.94 -12.41 6.42
C ALA A 231 1.12 -11.56 5.14
N PRO A 232 1.44 -10.26 5.27
CA PRO A 232 1.52 -9.36 4.12
C PRO A 232 2.79 -9.56 3.28
N LEU A 233 2.69 -9.31 1.98
CA LEU A 233 3.86 -9.19 1.10
C LEU A 233 4.50 -7.80 1.22
N LYS A 234 5.69 -7.73 1.82
CA LYS A 234 6.49 -6.51 1.89
C LYS A 234 7.35 -6.37 0.61
N PRO A 235 7.36 -5.19 -0.05
CA PRO A 235 8.18 -4.98 -1.24
C PRO A 235 9.68 -4.98 -0.92
N ALA A 236 10.50 -5.47 -1.86
CA ALA A 236 11.95 -5.31 -1.80
C ALA A 236 12.34 -3.92 -2.34
N GLU A 237 12.71 -3.00 -1.45
CA GLU A 237 13.13 -1.64 -1.84
C GLU A 237 14.62 -1.54 -2.21
N PHE A 238 15.45 -2.45 -1.69
CA PHE A 238 16.91 -2.43 -1.88
C PHE A 238 17.40 -3.82 -2.26
N VAL A 239 18.34 -3.88 -3.20
CA VAL A 239 19.08 -5.09 -3.56
C VAL A 239 20.53 -4.88 -3.18
N VAL A 240 21.02 -5.67 -2.21
CA VAL A 240 22.42 -5.64 -1.79
C VAL A 240 23.14 -6.82 -2.42
N ILE A 241 24.04 -6.54 -3.37
CA ILE A 241 24.90 -7.55 -4.00
C ILE A 241 26.24 -7.57 -3.26
N LYS A 242 26.58 -8.71 -2.64
CA LYS A 242 27.89 -8.94 -2.01
C LYS A 242 28.72 -9.85 -2.91
N ILE A 243 29.87 -9.37 -3.36
CA ILE A 243 30.82 -10.15 -4.18
C ILE A 243 32.03 -10.46 -3.31
N GLN A 244 32.37 -11.74 -3.20
CA GLN A 244 33.61 -12.20 -2.55
C GLN A 244 34.43 -13.01 -3.56
N GLN A 245 35.73 -12.76 -3.58
CA GLN A 245 36.67 -13.59 -4.32
C GLN A 245 37.00 -14.81 -3.47
N LEU A 246 36.71 -16.00 -3.98
CA LEU A 246 37.18 -17.24 -3.37
C LEU A 246 38.68 -17.36 -3.68
N ALA A 247 39.52 -17.23 -2.65
CA ALA A 247 40.93 -17.61 -2.76
C ALA A 247 41.01 -19.15 -2.84
N GLY A 248 41.68 -19.67 -3.86
CA GLY A 248 41.77 -21.11 -4.12
C GLY A 248 42.33 -21.89 -2.93
N GLN A 249 41.67 -22.99 -2.57
CA GLN A 249 42.28 -24.04 -1.77
C GLN A 249 43.39 -24.67 -2.61
N ILE A 250 44.64 -24.31 -2.35
CA ILE A 250 45.76 -25.14 -2.77
C ILE A 250 45.87 -26.23 -1.69
N GLU A 251 45.40 -27.43 -2.01
CA GLU A 251 45.73 -28.63 -1.26
C GLU A 251 47.26 -28.81 -1.34
N THR A 252 47.94 -28.70 -0.20
CA THR A 252 49.32 -29.15 -0.01
C THR A 252 49.36 -30.65 0.26
#